data_AF-A0A9D7QHW0-F1
#
_entry.id   AF-A0A9D7QHW0-F1
#
_cell.length_a   1.000
_cell.length_b   1.000
_cell.length_c   1.000
_cell.angle_alpha   90.00
_cell.angle_beta   90.00
_cell.angle_gamma   90.00
#
_symmetry.space_group_name_H-M   'P 1'
#
loop_
_entity.id
_entity.type
_entity.pdbx_description
1 polymer ?
#
loop_
_entity_poly.entity_id
_entity_poly.type
_entity_poly.pdbx_seq_one_letter_code
_entity_poly.pdbx_strand_id
1 'polypeptide(L)'
;MTFGIWLLAATLAWGANALTADFGGKGGPEPANIDELASLLHREPYDLELLISFGTSKGGSAGHLALGIRDAGPGDDLVYSANFYADRAQEHENVYYNRELMIGIPKKEYLFKTSSSINDTTSFGLDFGEIYKRSVIGVRVYGVPADEKAALKAYFRRINNDYRAQARNTEYHDGEIKYDYMRLNCAKTIGSAFKFGAGYEDLEVSSAKLLTRRRVVVAAKANIPTEMAMKLVKEWGKRGYAMDAVLYKKYSGSTYVDPHEEEKIAFKDLPNRFPSVLSRDFRREEGEYRDFDNLFAMYLLYNMARYSVRVNEQTLLLEIEKSKTPMAYPEAAELAARSAKSDSDLFRRRTAAPPDGTRIGETADDTRIFEFPEERDNKTVVLRAP
;
A
#
# COMPACT_ATOMS: atom_id res chain seq x y z
N MET A 1 -57.53 -55.67 -15.15
CA MET A 1 -57.13 -54.43 -14.47
C MET A 1 -55.71 -54.59 -13.95
N THR A 2 -54.92 -53.52 -14.06
CA THR A 2 -53.60 -53.23 -13.44
C THR A 2 -52.39 -54.11 -13.78
N PHE A 3 -51.60 -53.62 -14.74
CA PHE A 3 -50.14 -53.74 -14.81
C PHE A 3 -49.56 -52.32 -14.87
N GLY A 4 -48.42 -52.05 -14.24
CA GLY A 4 -47.71 -50.76 -14.38
C GLY A 4 -46.98 -50.33 -13.11
N ILE A 5 -45.83 -50.92 -12.80
CA ILE A 5 -44.48 -50.32 -12.96
C ILE A 5 -44.09 -49.41 -11.78
N TRP A 6 -43.15 -49.94 -11.00
CA TRP A 6 -42.39 -49.24 -9.97
C TRP A 6 -41.50 -48.15 -10.59
N LEU A 7 -41.53 -46.94 -10.01
CA LEU A 7 -40.55 -45.89 -10.28
C LEU A 7 -39.77 -45.62 -8.98
N LEU A 8 -38.57 -46.20 -8.89
CA LEU A 8 -37.54 -45.82 -7.95
C LEU A 8 -36.88 -44.54 -8.49
N ALA A 9 -37.18 -43.40 -7.88
CA ALA A 9 -36.49 -42.15 -8.16
C ALA A 9 -35.13 -42.17 -7.43
N ALA A 10 -34.07 -42.54 -8.17
CA ALA A 10 -32.69 -42.30 -7.74
C ALA A 10 -32.34 -40.84 -7.99
N THR A 11 -32.27 -40.04 -6.93
CA THR A 11 -31.75 -38.67 -6.98
C THR A 11 -30.22 -38.70 -7.06
N LEU A 12 -29.70 -38.58 -8.29
CA LEU A 12 -28.30 -38.32 -8.56
C LEU A 12 -28.03 -36.80 -8.57
N ALA A 13 -27.30 -36.37 -7.54
CA ALA A 13 -26.27 -35.33 -7.49
C ALA A 13 -26.46 -33.98 -8.20
N TRP A 14 -26.29 -32.91 -7.41
CA TRP A 14 -25.18 -31.97 -7.66
C TRP A 14 -24.62 -31.48 -6.32
N GLY A 15 -23.54 -32.11 -5.87
CA GLY A 15 -22.64 -31.46 -4.93
C GLY A 15 -21.91 -30.36 -5.70
N ALA A 16 -22.22 -29.10 -5.41
CA ALA A 16 -21.33 -28.02 -5.78
C ALA A 16 -19.99 -28.30 -5.09
N ASN A 17 -18.97 -28.66 -5.86
CA ASN A 17 -17.59 -28.46 -5.41
C ASN A 17 -17.44 -26.95 -5.25
N ALA A 18 -17.74 -26.43 -4.06
CA ALA A 18 -17.22 -25.14 -3.65
C ALA A 18 -15.71 -25.30 -3.74
N LEU A 19 -15.11 -24.75 -4.81
CA LEU A 19 -13.67 -24.65 -4.93
C LEU A 19 -13.21 -23.91 -3.67
N THR A 20 -12.59 -24.63 -2.74
CA THR A 20 -11.97 -24.03 -1.57
C THR A 20 -10.96 -23.02 -2.10
N ALA A 21 -11.17 -21.74 -1.81
CA ALA A 21 -10.27 -20.70 -2.28
C ALA A 21 -8.85 -21.01 -1.79
N ASP A 22 -7.87 -20.90 -2.70
CA ASP A 22 -6.47 -21.14 -2.39
C ASP A 22 -5.97 -20.18 -1.30
N PHE A 23 -4.90 -20.57 -0.60
CA PHE A 23 -4.23 -19.69 0.36
C PHE A 23 -3.88 -18.34 -0.27
N GLY A 24 -4.24 -17.26 0.40
CA GLY A 24 -4.00 -15.90 -0.10
C GLY A 24 -4.84 -15.49 -1.30
N GLY A 25 -5.94 -16.20 -1.56
CA GLY A 25 -7.03 -15.74 -2.43
C GLY A 25 -8.18 -15.14 -1.62
N LYS A 26 -9.01 -14.30 -2.26
CA LYS A 26 -10.18 -13.67 -1.60
C LYS A 26 -11.09 -14.76 -1.00
N GLY A 27 -11.33 -14.69 0.31
CA GLY A 27 -12.09 -15.65 1.10
C GLY A 27 -11.37 -16.98 1.40
N GLY A 28 -10.12 -17.15 0.96
CA GLY A 28 -9.31 -18.34 1.22
C GLY A 28 -8.54 -18.27 2.54
N PRO A 29 -7.79 -19.33 2.89
CA PRO A 29 -6.93 -19.33 4.07
C PRO A 29 -5.93 -18.16 4.07
N GLU A 30 -5.74 -17.56 5.24
CA GLU A 30 -4.77 -16.49 5.51
C GLU A 30 -3.69 -17.00 6.50
N PRO A 31 -2.54 -16.31 6.67
CA PRO A 31 -1.53 -16.74 7.63
C PRO A 31 -2.11 -16.90 9.05
N ALA A 32 -1.89 -18.06 9.68
CA ALA A 32 -2.49 -18.35 10.98
C ALA A 32 -1.94 -17.48 12.13
N ASN A 33 -0.78 -16.86 11.95
CA ASN A 33 -0.06 -16.10 12.96
C ASN A 33 -0.12 -14.58 12.76
N ILE A 34 -1.13 -14.06 12.04
CA ILE A 34 -1.29 -12.61 11.82
C ILE A 34 -1.29 -11.85 13.16
N ASP A 35 -2.00 -12.32 14.17
CA ASP A 35 -2.09 -11.65 15.47
C ASP A 35 -0.75 -11.62 16.22
N GLU A 36 0.04 -12.69 16.12
CA GLU A 36 1.35 -12.80 16.74
C GLU A 36 2.35 -11.82 16.12
N LEU A 37 2.39 -11.77 14.77
CA LEU A 37 3.25 -10.83 14.06
C LEU A 37 2.80 -9.39 14.30
N ALA A 38 1.49 -9.11 14.23
CA ALA A 38 0.97 -7.78 14.49
C ALA A 38 1.36 -7.31 15.90
N SER A 39 1.21 -8.18 16.91
CA SER A 39 1.64 -7.89 18.28
C SER A 39 3.13 -7.60 18.39
N LEU A 40 3.96 -8.33 17.64
CA LEU A 40 5.42 -8.10 17.58
C LEU A 40 5.75 -6.72 17.00
N LEU A 41 5.16 -6.37 15.86
CA LEU A 41 5.36 -5.07 15.20
C LEU A 41 4.76 -3.89 16.00
N HIS A 42 3.78 -4.16 16.85
CA HIS A 42 3.12 -3.16 17.69
C HIS A 42 3.88 -2.87 18.99
N ARG A 43 4.95 -3.63 19.31
CA ARG A 43 5.80 -3.38 20.49
C ARG A 43 6.49 -2.03 20.42
N GLU A 44 6.85 -1.57 19.22
CA GLU A 44 7.35 -0.21 19.07
C GLU A 44 6.18 0.79 19.08
N PRO A 45 6.24 1.88 19.87
CA PRO A 45 5.13 2.80 20.09
C PRO A 45 5.02 3.86 18.98
N TYR A 46 4.95 3.46 17.71
CA TYR A 46 4.69 4.42 16.61
C TYR A 46 3.25 4.94 16.69
N ASP A 47 3.01 6.15 16.19
CA ASP A 47 1.72 6.85 16.25
C ASP A 47 0.96 6.82 14.93
N LEU A 48 1.70 6.94 13.83
CA LEU A 48 1.19 6.90 12.47
C LEU A 48 2.02 5.91 11.66
N GLU A 49 1.42 5.37 10.62
CA GLU A 49 2.15 4.62 9.60
C GLU A 49 1.64 4.97 8.20
N LEU A 50 2.50 5.60 7.40
CA LEU A 50 2.19 5.89 6.01
C LEU A 50 2.50 4.65 5.16
N LEU A 51 1.46 4.06 4.59
CA LEU A 51 1.52 2.84 3.81
C LEU A 51 1.57 3.18 2.33
N ILE A 52 2.71 2.90 1.72
CA ILE A 52 3.00 3.13 0.31
C ILE A 52 2.94 1.78 -0.39
N SER A 53 1.81 1.45 -0.99
CA SER A 53 1.67 0.21 -1.75
C SER A 53 2.21 0.36 -3.17
N PHE A 54 3.00 -0.60 -3.62
CA PHE A 54 3.70 -0.56 -4.91
C PHE A 54 3.72 -1.92 -5.59
N GLY A 55 3.53 -1.90 -6.90
CA GLY A 55 3.18 -3.05 -7.72
C GLY A 55 2.07 -2.69 -8.69
N THR A 56 2.14 -3.23 -9.90
CA THR A 56 1.27 -2.81 -11.02
C THR A 56 0.06 -3.74 -11.13
N SER A 57 -1.15 -3.20 -11.14
CA SER A 57 -2.15 -3.71 -12.09
C SER A 57 -1.76 -3.19 -13.48
N LYS A 58 -1.98 -3.96 -14.54
CA LYS A 58 -1.63 -3.50 -15.90
C LYS A 58 -2.36 -2.21 -16.34
N GLY A 59 -3.36 -1.76 -15.56
CA GLY A 59 -4.09 -0.50 -15.72
C GLY A 59 -3.39 0.78 -15.24
N GLY A 60 -2.10 0.75 -14.85
CA GLY A 60 -1.31 1.98 -14.70
C GLY A 60 -1.57 2.81 -13.43
N SER A 61 -1.95 2.18 -12.31
CA SER A 61 -2.01 2.88 -11.01
C SER A 61 -0.60 3.18 -10.50
N ALA A 62 -0.27 4.46 -10.25
CA ALA A 62 1.01 4.99 -9.75
C ALA A 62 1.35 4.61 -8.28
N GLY A 63 0.83 3.49 -7.80
CA GLY A 63 0.84 3.09 -6.39
C GLY A 63 -0.41 3.53 -5.64
N HIS A 64 -0.51 3.09 -4.39
CA HIS A 64 -1.58 3.48 -3.48
C HIS A 64 -0.98 4.03 -2.19
N LEU A 65 -1.65 5.04 -1.61
CA LEU A 65 -1.22 5.66 -0.37
C LEU A 65 -2.34 5.54 0.66
N ALA A 66 -2.03 4.94 1.80
CA ALA A 66 -2.93 4.81 2.93
C ALA A 66 -2.25 5.28 4.21
N LEU A 67 -3.04 5.58 5.25
CA LEU A 67 -2.53 6.06 6.53
C LEU A 67 -3.10 5.22 7.68
N GLY A 68 -2.24 4.44 8.32
CA GLY A 68 -2.49 3.83 9.62
C GLY A 68 -2.43 4.89 10.71
N ILE A 69 -3.47 4.97 11.54
CA ILE A 69 -3.47 5.77 12.76
C ILE A 69 -3.58 4.80 13.93
N ARG A 70 -2.58 4.83 14.82
CA ARG A 70 -2.61 4.03 16.03
C ARG A 70 -3.48 4.69 17.08
N ASP A 71 -4.38 3.88 17.62
CA ASP A 71 -5.27 4.27 18.70
C ASP A 71 -4.70 3.83 20.06
N ALA A 72 -5.03 4.58 21.12
CA ALA A 72 -4.55 4.29 22.46
C ALA A 72 -5.25 3.07 23.13
N GLY A 73 -6.26 2.49 22.47
CA GLY A 73 -7.07 1.40 23.00
C GLY A 73 -6.57 0.02 22.58
N PRO A 74 -7.04 -1.06 23.26
CA PRO A 74 -6.77 -2.43 22.83
C PRO A 74 -7.46 -2.68 21.48
N GLY A 75 -6.68 -2.91 20.45
CA GLY A 75 -7.20 -3.07 19.09
C GLY A 75 -6.08 -3.09 18.06
N ASP A 76 -6.47 -3.29 16.82
CA ASP A 76 -5.60 -3.11 15.67
C ASP A 76 -5.59 -1.63 15.26
N ASP A 77 -4.53 -1.18 14.59
CA ASP A 77 -4.49 0.17 14.04
C ASP A 77 -5.55 0.30 12.95
N LEU A 78 -6.15 1.48 12.80
CA LEU A 78 -7.07 1.72 11.69
C LEU A 78 -6.34 2.35 10.52
N VAL A 79 -6.39 1.69 9.36
CA VAL A 79 -5.84 2.17 8.10
C VAL A 79 -6.91 2.86 7.29
N TYR A 80 -6.63 4.11 6.91
CA TYR A 80 -7.47 4.91 6.03
C TYR A 80 -6.90 4.93 4.61
N SER A 81 -7.68 4.47 3.63
CA SER A 81 -7.33 4.40 2.22
C SER A 81 -8.41 5.04 1.35
N ALA A 82 -8.02 5.64 0.22
CA ALA A 82 -9.01 6.18 -0.73
C ALA A 82 -9.62 5.05 -1.56
N ASN A 83 -10.94 4.95 -1.57
CA ASN A 83 -11.69 3.98 -2.35
C ASN A 83 -11.69 4.35 -3.83
N PHE A 84 -11.02 3.54 -4.64
CA PHE A 84 -10.95 3.74 -6.10
C PHE A 84 -12.34 3.74 -6.76
N TYR A 85 -13.26 2.90 -6.27
CA TYR A 85 -14.59 2.73 -6.82
C TYR A 85 -15.60 3.76 -6.31
N ALA A 86 -15.17 4.73 -5.48
CA ALA A 86 -15.97 5.89 -5.10
C ALA A 86 -15.98 7.00 -6.18
N ASP A 87 -15.94 6.62 -7.46
CA ASP A 87 -15.89 7.52 -8.63
C ASP A 87 -17.28 7.84 -9.22
N ARG A 88 -18.30 7.12 -8.73
CA ARG A 88 -19.70 7.16 -9.19
C ARG A 88 -19.89 6.69 -10.63
N ALA A 89 -19.03 5.79 -11.13
CA ALA A 89 -19.29 5.13 -12.41
C ALA A 89 -20.43 4.11 -12.27
N GLN A 90 -21.32 4.07 -13.26
CA GLN A 90 -22.51 3.21 -13.20
C GLN A 90 -22.13 1.73 -13.22
N GLU A 91 -21.06 1.37 -13.94
CA GLU A 91 -20.51 0.00 -13.97
C GLU A 91 -19.97 -0.47 -12.62
N HIS A 92 -19.65 0.44 -11.70
CA HIS A 92 -19.18 0.10 -10.36
C HIS A 92 -20.32 -0.05 -9.36
N GLU A 93 -21.53 0.40 -9.70
CA GLU A 93 -22.69 0.29 -8.82
C GLU A 93 -23.07 -1.18 -8.60
N ASN A 94 -23.22 -1.57 -7.33
CA ASN A 94 -23.56 -2.93 -6.88
C ASN A 94 -22.50 -4.02 -7.14
N VAL A 95 -21.43 -3.72 -7.87
CA VAL A 95 -20.27 -4.61 -8.07
C VAL A 95 -19.22 -4.37 -7.00
N TYR A 96 -19.00 -3.09 -6.67
CA TYR A 96 -18.00 -2.68 -5.69
C TYR A 96 -18.62 -1.91 -4.54
N TYR A 97 -17.95 -1.99 -3.40
CA TYR A 97 -18.25 -1.10 -2.29
C TYR A 97 -17.87 0.34 -2.67
N ASN A 98 -18.84 1.25 -2.71
CA ASN A 98 -18.64 2.65 -3.13
C ASN A 98 -19.35 3.67 -2.22
N ARG A 99 -19.70 3.28 -0.99
CA ARG A 99 -20.45 4.13 -0.04
C ARG A 99 -19.59 5.20 0.64
N GLU A 100 -18.29 4.97 0.72
CA GLU A 100 -17.33 5.87 1.36
C GLU A 100 -16.19 6.18 0.39
N LEU A 101 -15.70 7.43 0.39
CA LEU A 101 -14.53 7.84 -0.38
C LEU A 101 -13.22 7.46 0.33
N MET A 102 -13.20 7.53 1.65
CA MET A 102 -12.11 7.05 2.50
C MET A 102 -12.61 5.86 3.31
N ILE A 103 -12.06 4.68 3.02
CA ILE A 103 -12.31 3.45 3.76
C ILE A 103 -11.41 3.43 4.99
N GLY A 104 -11.95 3.00 6.13
CA GLY A 104 -11.19 2.77 7.37
C GLY A 104 -11.35 1.32 7.81
N ILE A 105 -10.27 0.52 7.77
CA ILE A 105 -10.27 -0.91 8.16
C ILE A 105 -9.09 -1.24 9.10
N PRO A 106 -9.15 -2.35 9.86
CA PRO A 106 -8.02 -2.81 10.66
C PRO A 106 -6.76 -3.02 9.80
N LYS A 107 -5.57 -2.65 10.30
CA LYS A 107 -4.30 -2.79 9.58
C LYS A 107 -4.00 -4.24 9.19
N LYS A 108 -4.33 -5.20 10.05
CA LYS A 108 -4.24 -6.64 9.75
C LYS A 108 -5.10 -6.99 8.55
N GLU A 109 -6.30 -6.43 8.46
CA GLU A 109 -7.19 -6.62 7.32
C GLU A 109 -6.59 -6.01 6.05
N TYR A 110 -6.14 -4.75 6.16
CA TYR A 110 -5.52 -4.03 5.06
C TYR A 110 -4.31 -4.78 4.47
N LEU A 111 -3.42 -5.28 5.33
CA LEU A 111 -2.20 -5.94 4.88
C LEU A 111 -2.42 -7.42 4.57
N PHE A 112 -2.99 -8.21 5.49
CA PHE A 112 -2.77 -9.66 5.55
C PHE A 112 -4.02 -10.52 5.40
N LYS A 113 -5.23 -9.97 5.57
CA LYS A 113 -6.44 -10.80 5.53
C LYS A 113 -6.95 -11.04 4.11
N THR A 114 -7.70 -12.13 3.97
CA THR A 114 -8.36 -12.52 2.71
C THR A 114 -9.86 -12.19 2.68
N SER A 115 -10.42 -11.65 3.77
CA SER A 115 -11.81 -11.21 3.88
C SER A 115 -11.88 -9.77 4.40
N SER A 116 -12.95 -9.04 4.04
CA SER A 116 -13.18 -7.69 4.54
C SER A 116 -14.31 -7.65 5.57
N SER A 117 -14.14 -6.81 6.59
CA SER A 117 -15.18 -6.52 7.60
C SER A 117 -16.24 -5.53 7.10
N ILE A 118 -16.02 -4.85 5.99
CA ILE A 118 -16.95 -3.85 5.44
C ILE A 118 -18.07 -4.50 4.64
N ASN A 119 -17.71 -5.22 3.59
CA ASN A 119 -18.65 -5.85 2.65
C ASN A 119 -17.93 -6.83 1.73
N ASP A 120 -18.64 -7.85 1.24
CA ASP A 120 -18.11 -8.81 0.26
C ASP A 120 -17.71 -8.17 -1.08
N THR A 121 -18.27 -7.00 -1.41
CA THR A 121 -17.94 -6.20 -2.60
C THR A 121 -16.73 -5.28 -2.42
N THR A 122 -16.06 -5.31 -1.26
CA THR A 122 -14.80 -4.59 -1.04
C THR A 122 -13.70 -5.20 -1.91
N SER A 123 -12.77 -4.37 -2.42
CA SER A 123 -11.78 -4.81 -3.41
C SER A 123 -10.55 -5.47 -2.76
N PHE A 124 -10.28 -6.71 -3.13
CA PHE A 124 -9.14 -7.49 -2.65
C PHE A 124 -7.86 -7.14 -3.43
N GLY A 125 -6.76 -6.85 -2.72
CA GLY A 125 -5.52 -6.34 -3.29
C GLY A 125 -5.55 -4.84 -3.65
N LEU A 126 -6.57 -4.11 -3.17
CA LEU A 126 -6.66 -2.65 -3.31
C LEU A 126 -7.16 -1.96 -2.04
N ASP A 127 -8.26 -2.45 -1.47
CA ASP A 127 -8.82 -1.90 -0.22
C ASP A 127 -8.39 -2.74 1.00
N PHE A 128 -8.14 -4.04 0.80
CA PHE A 128 -7.64 -4.97 1.82
C PHE A 128 -6.81 -6.10 1.20
N GLY A 129 -6.06 -6.85 2.01
CA GLY A 129 -5.21 -7.95 1.54
C GLY A 129 -4.11 -7.50 0.56
N GLU A 130 -3.55 -6.31 0.78
CA GLU A 130 -2.60 -5.66 -0.14
C GLU A 130 -1.43 -6.57 -0.51
N ILE A 131 -0.86 -7.30 0.46
CA ILE A 131 0.36 -8.10 0.24
C ILE A 131 0.14 -9.20 -0.78
N TYR A 132 -1.10 -9.60 -1.06
CA TYR A 132 -1.37 -10.64 -2.05
C TYR A 132 -1.21 -10.12 -3.48
N LYS A 133 -1.49 -8.83 -3.73
CA LYS A 133 -1.36 -8.21 -5.06
C LYS A 133 -0.02 -7.50 -5.23
N ARG A 134 0.51 -6.89 -4.16
CA ARG A 134 1.60 -5.91 -4.26
C ARG A 134 2.37 -5.76 -2.94
N SER A 135 3.59 -5.23 -2.97
CA SER A 135 4.33 -4.92 -1.75
C SER A 135 3.84 -3.61 -1.13
N VAL A 136 4.09 -3.42 0.16
CA VAL A 136 3.78 -2.17 0.89
C VAL A 136 5.00 -1.74 1.70
N ILE A 137 5.37 -0.46 1.66
CA ILE A 137 6.32 0.12 2.61
C ILE A 137 5.52 0.95 3.62
N GLY A 138 5.62 0.61 4.90
CA GLY A 138 5.10 1.40 6.00
C GLY A 138 6.18 2.31 6.57
N VAL A 139 6.02 3.63 6.47
CA VAL A 139 6.85 4.59 7.19
C VAL A 139 6.18 4.88 8.53
N ARG A 140 6.77 4.39 9.62
CA ARG A 140 6.26 4.56 10.98
C ARG A 140 6.79 5.86 11.55
N VAL A 141 5.91 6.66 12.14
CA VAL A 141 6.22 7.99 12.70
C VAL A 141 5.92 7.98 14.19
N TYR A 142 6.85 8.51 14.98
CA TYR A 142 6.81 8.47 16.45
C TYR A 142 6.74 9.89 17.03
N GLY A 143 6.04 10.01 18.16
CA GLY A 143 5.89 11.27 18.88
C GLY A 143 4.85 12.20 18.27
N VAL A 144 3.91 11.67 17.48
CA VAL A 144 2.86 12.49 16.85
C VAL A 144 1.81 12.86 17.90
N PRO A 145 1.52 14.16 18.10
CA PRO A 145 0.54 14.61 19.08
C PRO A 145 -0.85 13.99 18.89
N ALA A 146 -1.55 13.76 20.01
CA ALA A 146 -2.87 13.12 19.99
C ALA A 146 -3.93 13.96 19.26
N ASP A 147 -3.81 15.28 19.29
CA ASP A 147 -4.65 16.23 18.56
C ASP A 147 -4.40 16.17 17.05
N GLU A 148 -3.14 16.02 16.59
CA GLU A 148 -2.85 15.76 15.17
C GLU A 148 -3.55 14.47 14.69
N LYS A 149 -3.45 13.38 15.46
CA LYS A 149 -4.15 12.11 15.16
C LYS A 149 -5.68 12.28 15.12
N ALA A 150 -6.24 13.00 16.08
CA ALA A 150 -7.67 13.26 16.13
C ALA A 150 -8.14 14.13 14.95
N ALA A 151 -7.35 15.12 14.55
CA ALA A 151 -7.62 16.00 13.42
C ALA A 151 -7.62 15.23 12.09
N LEU A 152 -6.68 14.30 11.89
CA LEU A 152 -6.66 13.42 10.71
C LEU A 152 -7.94 12.57 10.61
N LYS A 153 -8.35 11.92 11.72
CA LYS A 153 -9.61 11.15 11.75
C LYS A 153 -10.84 12.02 11.53
N ALA A 154 -10.85 13.24 12.08
CA ALA A 154 -11.93 14.19 11.85
C ALA A 154 -12.01 14.58 10.38
N TYR A 155 -10.87 14.81 9.72
CA TYR A 155 -10.80 15.10 8.30
C TYR A 155 -11.32 13.93 7.44
N PHE A 156 -10.92 12.69 7.73
CA PHE A 156 -11.43 11.52 6.98
C PHE A 156 -12.94 11.32 7.14
N ARG A 157 -13.50 11.61 8.32
CA ARG A 157 -14.97 11.63 8.50
C ARG A 157 -15.61 12.75 7.69
N ARG A 158 -15.00 13.93 7.67
CA ARG A 158 -15.49 15.09 6.92
C ARG A 158 -15.52 14.83 5.42
N ILE A 159 -14.44 14.33 4.82
CA ILE A 159 -14.40 14.08 3.38
C ILE A 159 -15.43 13.02 2.95
N ASN A 160 -15.74 12.05 3.82
CA ASN A 160 -16.82 11.09 3.58
C ASN A 160 -18.22 11.73 3.70
N ASN A 161 -18.43 12.64 4.64
CA ASN A 161 -19.67 13.43 4.70
C ASN A 161 -19.85 14.24 3.41
N ASP A 162 -18.78 14.91 2.97
CA ASP A 162 -18.79 15.72 1.75
C ASP A 162 -19.01 14.85 0.49
N TYR A 163 -18.40 13.66 0.43
CA TYR A 163 -18.68 12.65 -0.61
C TYR A 163 -20.16 12.27 -0.63
N ARG A 164 -20.72 11.86 0.50
CA ARG A 164 -22.14 11.47 0.60
C ARG A 164 -23.09 12.60 0.23
N ALA A 165 -22.78 13.83 0.66
CA ALA A 165 -23.55 15.02 0.35
C ALA A 165 -23.37 15.53 -1.09
N GLN A 166 -22.49 14.89 -1.89
CA GLN A 166 -22.11 15.36 -3.23
C GLN A 166 -21.64 16.83 -3.21
N ALA A 167 -20.92 17.20 -2.15
CA ALA A 167 -20.40 18.54 -1.99
C ALA A 167 -19.47 18.89 -3.17
N ARG A 168 -19.41 20.19 -3.48
CA ARG A 168 -18.60 20.72 -4.57
C ARG A 168 -17.80 21.92 -4.10
N ASN A 169 -16.60 22.09 -4.67
CA ASN A 169 -15.77 23.29 -4.49
C ASN A 169 -15.49 23.60 -3.01
N THR A 170 -14.98 22.61 -2.29
CA THR A 170 -14.51 22.77 -0.91
C THR A 170 -13.15 23.47 -0.89
N GLU A 171 -12.66 23.91 0.27
CA GLU A 171 -11.34 24.55 0.34
C GLU A 171 -10.17 23.62 -0.07
N TYR A 172 -10.40 22.30 -0.09
CA TYR A 172 -9.40 21.29 -0.41
C TYR A 172 -9.58 20.68 -1.81
N HIS A 173 -10.71 20.90 -2.48
CA HIS A 173 -10.98 20.32 -3.80
C HIS A 173 -11.97 21.13 -4.66
N ASP A 174 -11.55 21.45 -5.88
CA ASP A 174 -12.40 22.03 -6.93
C ASP A 174 -13.20 20.94 -7.65
N GLY A 175 -14.52 21.10 -7.74
CA GLY A 175 -15.42 20.10 -8.33
C GLY A 175 -16.07 19.22 -7.26
N GLU A 176 -16.74 18.16 -7.72
CA GLU A 176 -17.45 17.22 -6.84
C GLU A 176 -16.49 16.34 -6.05
N ILE A 177 -16.79 16.15 -4.76
CA ILE A 177 -16.06 15.19 -3.94
C ILE A 177 -16.44 13.78 -4.38
N LYS A 178 -15.55 13.16 -5.15
CA LYS A 178 -15.56 11.75 -5.57
C LYS A 178 -14.16 11.34 -6.01
N TYR A 179 -13.89 10.04 -6.04
CA TYR A 179 -12.61 9.55 -6.52
C TYR A 179 -12.40 9.98 -7.98
N ASP A 180 -11.24 10.55 -8.25
CA ASP A 180 -10.78 10.87 -9.59
C ASP A 180 -9.26 10.69 -9.60
N TYR A 181 -8.80 9.75 -10.42
CA TYR A 181 -7.37 9.39 -10.51
C TYR A 181 -6.46 10.60 -10.74
N MET A 182 -6.92 11.64 -11.45
CA MET A 182 -6.16 12.84 -11.77
C MET A 182 -6.41 14.00 -10.78
N ARG A 183 -7.55 14.04 -10.08
CA ARG A 183 -7.99 15.25 -9.35
C ARG A 183 -8.23 15.07 -7.86
N LEU A 184 -8.63 13.87 -7.41
CA LEU A 184 -8.88 13.52 -6.01
C LEU A 184 -8.57 12.04 -5.80
N ASN A 185 -7.29 11.71 -5.96
CA ASN A 185 -6.75 10.37 -5.73
C ASN A 185 -6.26 10.20 -4.28
N CYS A 186 -5.75 9.02 -3.94
CA CYS A 186 -5.22 8.69 -2.61
C CYS A 186 -4.15 9.67 -2.11
N ALA A 187 -3.21 10.06 -2.97
CA ALA A 187 -2.15 11.00 -2.62
C ALA A 187 -2.73 12.36 -2.22
N LYS A 188 -3.72 12.86 -2.99
CA LYS A 188 -4.38 14.12 -2.66
C LYS A 188 -5.20 14.03 -1.39
N THR A 189 -5.98 12.97 -1.19
CA THR A 189 -6.84 12.84 0.01
C THR A 189 -6.01 12.79 1.28
N ILE A 190 -4.92 12.01 1.29
CA ILE A 190 -3.97 11.96 2.42
C ILE A 190 -3.26 13.30 2.61
N GLY A 191 -2.69 13.88 1.56
CA GLY A 191 -2.02 15.19 1.67
C GLY A 191 -2.96 16.30 2.16
N SER A 192 -4.23 16.28 1.71
CA SER A 192 -5.24 17.23 2.16
C SER A 192 -5.61 17.03 3.64
N ALA A 193 -5.60 15.80 4.14
CA ALA A 193 -5.82 15.54 5.56
C ALA A 193 -4.74 16.18 6.44
N PHE A 194 -3.48 16.13 6.02
CA PHE A 194 -2.40 16.81 6.72
C PHE A 194 -2.49 18.33 6.59
N LYS A 195 -2.69 18.84 5.38
CA LYS A 195 -2.73 20.29 5.13
C LYS A 195 -3.93 20.99 5.77
N PHE A 196 -5.13 20.47 5.53
CA PHE A 196 -6.40 21.10 5.94
C PHE A 196 -6.99 20.51 7.22
N GLY A 197 -6.45 19.39 7.71
CA GLY A 197 -6.85 18.79 8.99
C GLY A 197 -5.81 19.02 10.08
N ALA A 198 -4.59 18.50 9.88
CA ALA A 198 -3.55 18.44 10.92
C ALA A 198 -2.59 19.64 10.98
N GLY A 199 -2.86 20.73 10.24
CA GLY A 199 -2.08 21.96 10.32
C GLY A 199 -0.70 21.91 9.64
N TYR A 200 -0.57 21.16 8.54
CA TYR A 200 0.65 21.13 7.73
C TYR A 200 0.54 22.20 6.63
N GLU A 201 0.54 23.47 7.05
CA GLU A 201 0.21 24.61 6.18
C GLU A 201 1.13 24.73 4.95
N ASP A 202 2.41 24.43 5.12
CA ASP A 202 3.42 24.48 4.07
C ASP A 202 3.42 23.24 3.15
N LEU A 203 2.62 22.21 3.46
CA LEU A 203 2.54 21.03 2.62
C LEU A 203 1.89 21.39 1.28
N GLU A 204 2.64 21.21 0.20
CA GLU A 204 2.16 21.45 -1.15
C GLU A 204 1.26 20.31 -1.63
N VAL A 205 -0.04 20.59 -1.69
CA VAL A 205 -1.05 19.69 -2.27
C VAL A 205 -1.58 20.33 -3.54
N SER A 206 -1.30 19.70 -4.67
CA SER A 206 -1.70 20.23 -5.98
C SER A 206 -3.22 20.15 -6.18
N SER A 207 -3.79 21.25 -6.69
CA SER A 207 -5.18 21.33 -7.13
C SER A 207 -5.25 21.84 -8.56
N ALA A 208 -5.77 21.01 -9.47
CA ALA A 208 -6.06 21.44 -10.83
C ALA A 208 -7.35 22.27 -10.83
N LYS A 209 -7.24 23.58 -11.14
CA LYS A 209 -8.42 24.45 -11.29
C LYS A 209 -9.36 23.91 -12.37
N LEU A 210 -10.67 23.99 -12.12
CA LEU A 210 -11.74 23.47 -12.99
C LEU A 210 -11.67 23.99 -14.44
N LEU A 211 -11.12 25.20 -14.65
CA LEU A 211 -10.94 25.84 -15.96
C LEU A 211 -9.86 25.21 -16.84
N THR A 212 -9.00 24.34 -16.27
CA THR A 212 -7.94 23.66 -17.01
C THR A 212 -8.49 22.41 -17.71
N ARG A 213 -9.21 22.59 -18.83
CA ARG A 213 -9.89 21.49 -19.57
C ARG A 213 -8.95 20.57 -20.35
N ARG A 214 -7.66 20.91 -20.52
CA ARG A 214 -6.70 20.06 -21.25
C ARG A 214 -6.25 18.91 -20.35
N ARG A 215 -6.64 17.67 -20.69
CA ARG A 215 -6.26 16.43 -19.98
C ARG A 215 -4.76 16.36 -19.65
N VAL A 216 -3.89 16.82 -20.56
CA VAL A 216 -2.43 16.87 -20.36
C VAL A 216 -2.01 17.75 -19.17
N VAL A 217 -2.68 18.89 -18.96
CA VAL A 217 -2.36 19.82 -17.85
C VAL A 217 -2.91 19.31 -16.52
N VAL A 218 -4.08 18.65 -16.55
CA VAL A 218 -4.62 17.97 -15.35
C VAL A 218 -3.74 16.78 -14.98
N ALA A 219 -3.20 16.07 -15.97
CA ALA A 219 -2.33 14.93 -15.75
C ALA A 219 -1.05 15.29 -15.01
N ALA A 220 -0.41 16.39 -15.43
CA ALA A 220 0.82 16.92 -14.84
C ALA A 220 0.65 17.53 -13.44
N LYS A 221 -0.60 17.78 -13.00
CA LYS A 221 -0.92 18.38 -11.69
C LYS A 221 -1.51 17.39 -10.68
N ALA A 222 -1.66 16.12 -11.07
CA ALA A 222 -2.13 15.11 -10.13
C ALA A 222 -1.04 14.85 -9.08
N ASN A 223 -1.46 14.66 -7.84
CA ASN A 223 -0.53 14.30 -6.77
C ASN A 223 -0.12 12.83 -6.98
N ILE A 224 1.19 12.58 -7.01
CA ILE A 224 1.76 11.23 -7.15
C ILE A 224 1.95 10.63 -5.75
N PRO A 225 1.56 9.35 -5.51
CA PRO A 225 1.68 8.72 -4.19
C PRO A 225 3.08 8.80 -3.57
N THR A 226 4.13 8.41 -4.29
CA THR A 226 5.50 8.45 -3.75
C THR A 226 5.99 9.87 -3.53
N GLU A 227 5.66 10.82 -4.43
CA GLU A 227 5.99 12.23 -4.25
C GLU A 227 5.37 12.79 -2.97
N MET A 228 4.07 12.55 -2.77
CA MET A 228 3.37 12.97 -1.56
C MET A 228 3.95 12.32 -0.30
N ALA A 229 4.32 11.04 -0.37
CA ALA A 229 4.99 10.37 0.72
C ALA A 229 6.32 11.03 1.07
N MET A 230 7.16 11.35 0.09
CA MET A 230 8.43 12.04 0.33
C MET A 230 8.24 13.45 0.89
N LYS A 231 7.19 14.17 0.47
CA LYS A 231 6.83 15.46 1.07
C LYS A 231 6.46 15.32 2.55
N LEU A 232 5.64 14.34 2.90
CA LEU A 232 5.25 14.08 4.30
C LEU A 232 6.45 13.67 5.17
N VAL A 233 7.29 12.76 4.68
CA VAL A 233 8.53 12.35 5.37
C VAL A 233 9.44 13.55 5.65
N LYS A 234 9.56 14.46 4.67
CA LYS A 234 10.32 15.71 4.85
C LYS A 234 9.69 16.62 5.90
N GLU A 235 8.36 16.78 5.92
CA GLU A 235 7.67 17.58 6.93
C GLU A 235 7.83 17.00 8.34
N TRP A 236 7.73 15.68 8.51
CA TRP A 236 7.99 15.03 9.79
C TRP A 236 9.44 15.20 10.25
N GLY A 237 10.39 15.12 9.32
CA GLY A 237 11.79 15.44 9.59
C GLY A 237 12.01 16.87 10.09
N LYS A 238 11.34 17.87 9.48
CA LYS A 238 11.39 19.27 9.95
C LYS A 238 10.78 19.45 11.34
N ARG A 239 9.73 18.69 11.66
CA ARG A 239 9.08 18.68 12.97
C ARG A 239 9.86 17.90 14.04
N GLY A 240 10.93 17.20 13.65
CA GLY A 240 11.75 16.40 14.55
C GLY A 240 11.11 15.09 14.98
N TYR A 241 10.08 14.62 14.28
CA TYR A 241 9.50 13.31 14.56
C TYR A 241 10.48 12.20 14.18
N ALA A 242 10.64 11.24 15.08
CA ALA A 242 11.41 10.04 14.77
C ALA A 242 10.63 9.18 13.77
N MET A 243 11.35 8.50 12.88
CA MET A 243 10.79 7.67 11.84
C MET A 243 11.63 6.42 11.61
N ASP A 244 10.97 5.33 11.24
CA ASP A 244 11.59 4.17 10.60
C ASP A 244 10.68 3.58 9.52
N ALA A 245 11.14 2.56 8.81
CA ALA A 245 10.37 1.91 7.76
C ALA A 245 10.25 0.39 7.94
N VAL A 246 9.13 -0.17 7.49
CA VAL A 246 8.86 -1.60 7.41
C VAL A 246 8.49 -1.96 5.97
N LEU A 247 9.16 -2.96 5.40
CA LEU A 247 8.78 -3.52 4.11
C LEU A 247 7.88 -4.73 4.32
N TYR A 248 6.65 -4.68 3.84
CA TYR A 248 5.74 -5.82 3.71
C TYR A 248 5.84 -6.36 2.28
N LYS A 249 6.49 -7.51 2.10
CA LYS A 249 6.71 -8.10 0.78
C LYS A 249 5.43 -8.73 0.24
N LYS A 250 5.20 -8.52 -1.06
CA LYS A 250 4.18 -9.24 -1.82
C LYS A 250 4.34 -10.75 -1.65
N TYR A 251 3.24 -11.46 -1.45
CA TYR A 251 3.20 -12.92 -1.53
C TYR A 251 3.25 -13.38 -2.99
N SER A 252 4.37 -13.97 -3.37
CA SER A 252 4.68 -14.56 -4.69
C SER A 252 3.76 -15.71 -5.07
N GLY A 253 3.08 -16.36 -4.12
CA GLY A 253 2.25 -17.52 -4.37
C GLY A 253 0.76 -17.24 -4.63
N SER A 254 0.29 -15.98 -4.63
CA SER A 254 -1.14 -15.69 -4.77
C SER A 254 -1.65 -16.04 -6.18
N THR A 255 -2.47 -17.09 -6.29
CA THR A 255 -3.10 -17.56 -7.54
C THR A 255 -4.37 -16.78 -7.90
N TYR A 256 -4.77 -15.83 -7.06
CA TYR A 256 -6.02 -15.09 -7.22
C TYR A 256 -6.04 -14.28 -8.52
N VAL A 257 -7.11 -14.44 -9.29
CA VAL A 257 -7.42 -13.65 -10.49
C VAL A 257 -8.64 -12.81 -10.18
N ASP A 258 -8.52 -11.49 -10.34
CA ASP A 258 -9.66 -10.59 -10.14
C ASP A 258 -10.73 -10.84 -11.23
N PRO A 259 -11.96 -11.25 -10.85
CA PRO A 259 -13.02 -11.53 -11.80
C PRO A 259 -13.53 -10.27 -12.51
N HIS A 260 -13.14 -9.07 -12.07
CA HIS A 260 -13.58 -7.81 -12.64
C HIS A 260 -12.55 -7.09 -13.52
N GLU A 261 -11.27 -7.47 -13.47
CA GLU A 261 -10.23 -6.92 -14.36
C GLU A 261 -10.44 -7.43 -15.80
N GLU A 262 -10.27 -6.57 -16.82
CA GLU A 262 -10.42 -6.97 -18.23
C GLU A 262 -9.40 -8.07 -18.62
N GLU A 263 -8.15 -7.91 -18.17
CA GLU A 263 -7.09 -8.89 -18.39
C GLU A 263 -7.00 -9.85 -17.18
N LYS A 264 -7.27 -11.13 -17.42
CA LYS A 264 -7.26 -12.18 -16.39
C LYS A 264 -5.85 -12.63 -16.06
N ILE A 265 -5.24 -11.99 -15.06
CA ILE A 265 -3.89 -12.30 -14.58
C ILE A 265 -3.94 -12.63 -13.10
N ALA A 266 -3.23 -13.70 -12.72
CA ALA A 266 -3.08 -14.05 -11.32
C ALA A 266 -2.16 -13.04 -10.61
N PHE A 267 -2.45 -12.73 -9.36
CA PHE A 267 -1.69 -11.74 -8.60
C PHE A 267 -0.20 -12.05 -8.56
N LYS A 268 0.22 -13.31 -8.44
CA LYS A 268 1.63 -13.73 -8.53
C LYS A 268 2.36 -13.21 -9.78
N ASP A 269 1.67 -13.15 -10.92
CA ASP A 269 2.22 -12.79 -12.22
C ASP A 269 2.20 -11.28 -12.48
N LEU A 270 1.63 -10.49 -11.55
CA LEU A 270 1.66 -9.03 -11.61
C LEU A 270 3.05 -8.48 -11.21
N PRO A 271 3.62 -7.54 -11.97
CA PRO A 271 4.87 -6.90 -11.58
C PRO A 271 4.79 -6.21 -10.22
N ASN A 272 5.86 -6.34 -9.44
CA ASN A 272 5.98 -5.75 -8.11
C ASN A 272 7.10 -4.69 -8.13
N ARG A 273 6.76 -3.46 -8.54
CA ARG A 273 7.75 -2.40 -8.82
C ARG A 273 7.47 -1.18 -7.96
N PHE A 274 8.53 -0.59 -7.41
CA PHE A 274 8.46 0.65 -6.63
C PHE A 274 7.91 1.79 -7.50
N PRO A 275 7.05 2.69 -7.01
CA PRO A 275 6.38 3.66 -7.86
C PRO A 275 7.30 4.80 -8.25
N SER A 276 7.15 5.30 -9.47
CA SER A 276 7.83 6.52 -9.87
C SER A 276 7.46 7.67 -8.95
N VAL A 277 8.43 8.51 -8.62
CA VAL A 277 8.20 9.79 -7.94
C VAL A 277 7.79 10.86 -8.97
N LEU A 278 8.14 10.65 -10.24
CA LEU A 278 8.01 11.64 -11.31
C LEU A 278 6.90 11.32 -12.31
N SER A 279 6.66 10.04 -12.56
CA SER A 279 5.71 9.59 -13.56
C SER A 279 4.48 8.95 -12.93
N ARG A 280 3.39 9.02 -13.70
CA ARG A 280 2.13 8.36 -13.39
C ARG A 280 1.99 7.01 -14.08
N ASP A 281 2.91 6.76 -15.01
CA ASP A 281 2.94 5.57 -15.85
C ASP A 281 4.02 4.64 -15.34
N PHE A 282 3.58 3.44 -14.95
CA PHE A 282 4.43 2.27 -15.03
C PHE A 282 4.32 1.74 -16.47
N ARG A 283 5.07 2.30 -17.41
CA ARG A 283 5.11 1.71 -18.75
C ARG A 283 5.62 0.27 -18.62
N ARG A 284 4.91 -0.65 -19.26
CA ARG A 284 5.16 -2.11 -19.29
C ARG A 284 6.61 -2.48 -19.66
N GLU A 285 7.35 -1.55 -20.26
CA GLU A 285 8.66 -1.74 -20.88
C GLU A 285 9.78 -0.86 -20.30
N GLU A 286 9.49 0.09 -19.41
CA GLU A 286 10.54 0.96 -18.86
C GLU A 286 11.21 0.28 -17.65
N GLY A 287 12.54 0.20 -17.69
CA GLY A 287 13.39 -0.47 -16.71
C GLY A 287 13.43 0.22 -15.35
N GLU A 288 14.32 -0.28 -14.49
CA GLU A 288 14.57 0.24 -13.14
C GLU A 288 14.72 1.77 -13.12
N TYR A 289 14.04 2.44 -12.18
CA TYR A 289 14.12 3.89 -12.06
C TYR A 289 15.54 4.32 -11.67
N ARG A 290 16.15 5.14 -12.52
CA ARG A 290 17.55 5.60 -12.40
C ARG A 290 17.66 7.11 -12.23
N ASP A 291 16.53 7.82 -12.20
CA ASP A 291 16.49 9.24 -11.89
C ASP A 291 16.74 9.47 -10.40
N PHE A 292 17.21 10.68 -10.09
CA PHE A 292 17.61 11.06 -8.75
C PHE A 292 16.48 10.90 -7.73
N ASP A 293 15.26 11.33 -8.05
CA ASP A 293 14.15 11.37 -7.08
C ASP A 293 13.69 9.96 -6.70
N ASN A 294 13.60 9.06 -7.67
CA ASN A 294 13.31 7.66 -7.40
C ASN A 294 14.41 6.95 -6.62
N LEU A 295 15.68 7.15 -7.01
CA LEU A 295 16.82 6.57 -6.29
C LEU A 295 16.86 7.09 -4.84
N PHE A 296 16.67 8.40 -4.65
CA PHE A 296 16.62 9.03 -3.34
C PHE A 296 15.52 8.40 -2.47
N ALA A 297 14.30 8.27 -2.98
CA ALA A 297 13.19 7.67 -2.23
C ALA A 297 13.51 6.22 -1.82
N MET A 298 14.00 5.40 -2.75
CA MET A 298 14.33 3.99 -2.47
C MET A 298 15.47 3.86 -1.43
N TYR A 299 16.51 4.68 -1.56
CA TYR A 299 17.66 4.67 -0.64
C TYR A 299 17.30 5.20 0.74
N LEU A 300 16.52 6.28 0.82
CA LEU A 300 16.05 6.83 2.08
C LEU A 300 15.24 5.79 2.85
N LEU A 301 14.26 5.17 2.20
CA LEU A 301 13.40 4.15 2.81
C LEU A 301 14.19 2.91 3.21
N TYR A 302 15.18 2.48 2.40
CA TYR A 302 16.09 1.40 2.78
C TYR A 302 16.92 1.77 4.02
N ASN A 303 17.53 2.96 4.05
CA ASN A 303 18.36 3.40 5.16
C ASN A 303 17.57 3.48 6.46
N MET A 304 16.31 3.94 6.39
CA MET A 304 15.36 3.96 7.50
C MET A 304 14.71 2.60 7.82
N ALA A 305 14.87 1.58 6.97
CA ALA A 305 14.20 0.30 7.19
C ALA A 305 14.69 -0.40 8.46
N ARG A 306 13.75 -0.90 9.25
CA ARG A 306 13.98 -1.75 10.41
C ARG A 306 13.68 -3.21 10.11
N TYR A 307 12.56 -3.50 9.44
CA TYR A 307 12.09 -4.85 9.19
C TYR A 307 11.72 -5.09 7.72
N SER A 308 11.95 -6.32 7.26
CA SER A 308 11.29 -6.92 6.10
C SER A 308 10.38 -8.04 6.60
N VAL A 309 9.11 -8.00 6.22
CA VAL A 309 8.08 -8.96 6.58
C VAL A 309 7.64 -9.69 5.32
N ARG A 310 7.52 -11.02 5.38
CA ARG A 310 7.04 -11.85 4.27
C ARG A 310 6.13 -12.97 4.76
N VAL A 311 5.39 -13.57 3.83
CA VAL A 311 4.84 -14.91 4.00
C VAL A 311 5.94 -15.92 3.67
N ASN A 312 6.18 -16.86 4.58
CA ASN A 312 7.04 -18.01 4.33
C ASN A 312 6.30 -19.00 3.43
N GLU A 313 6.81 -19.29 2.24
CA GLU A 313 6.12 -20.15 1.26
C GLU A 313 5.99 -21.62 1.72
N GLN A 314 6.85 -22.08 2.62
CA GLN A 314 6.81 -23.47 3.11
C GLN A 314 5.81 -23.63 4.26
N THR A 315 5.75 -22.66 5.18
CA THR A 315 4.89 -22.74 6.37
C THR A 315 3.58 -21.98 6.23
N LEU A 316 3.47 -21.09 5.24
CA LEU A 316 2.37 -20.15 5.03
C LEU A 316 2.13 -19.20 6.22
N LEU A 317 3.12 -19.06 7.09
CA LEU A 317 3.11 -18.13 8.21
C LEU A 317 3.84 -16.84 7.84
N LEU A 318 3.49 -15.75 8.51
CA LEU A 318 4.22 -14.50 8.42
C LEU A 318 5.50 -14.55 9.26
N GLU A 319 6.58 -13.97 8.76
CA GLU A 319 7.86 -13.86 9.47
C GLU A 319 8.55 -12.52 9.22
N ILE A 320 9.42 -12.11 10.16
CA ILE A 320 10.42 -11.09 9.90
C ILE A 320 11.57 -11.78 9.16
N GLU A 321 11.65 -11.56 7.85
CA GLU A 321 12.70 -12.10 6.97
C GLU A 321 14.06 -11.49 7.32
N LYS A 322 14.09 -10.17 7.52
CA LYS A 322 15.31 -9.39 7.78
C LYS A 322 15.02 -8.31 8.81
N SER A 323 16.03 -8.01 9.63
CA SER A 323 16.00 -6.87 10.54
C SER A 323 17.33 -6.13 10.51
N LYS A 324 17.30 -4.82 10.75
CA LYS A 324 18.49 -3.99 10.97
C LYS A 324 18.16 -2.80 11.86
N THR A 325 19.20 -2.16 12.39
CA THR A 325 19.04 -0.87 13.07
C THR A 325 18.71 0.22 12.04
N PRO A 326 17.58 0.94 12.17
CA PRO A 326 17.24 2.00 11.24
C PRO A 326 18.16 3.22 11.47
N MET A 327 18.57 3.85 10.38
CA MET A 327 19.30 5.12 10.44
C MET A 327 18.33 6.27 10.75
N ALA A 328 18.75 7.23 11.57
CA ALA A 328 17.95 8.41 11.85
C ALA A 328 17.70 9.22 10.57
N TYR A 329 16.53 9.84 10.44
CA TYR A 329 16.12 10.51 9.20
C TYR A 329 17.15 11.52 8.64
N PRO A 330 17.77 12.42 9.42
CA PRO A 330 18.73 13.38 8.87
C PRO A 330 19.93 12.70 8.20
N GLU A 331 20.49 11.69 8.86
CA GLU A 331 21.62 10.91 8.34
C GLU A 331 21.20 10.07 7.13
N ALA A 332 20.03 9.44 7.19
CA ALA A 332 19.47 8.62 6.12
C ALA A 332 19.22 9.44 4.85
N ALA A 333 18.68 10.65 5.01
CA ALA A 333 18.43 11.58 3.91
C ALA A 333 19.72 12.12 3.30
N GLU A 334 20.72 12.46 4.12
CA GLU A 334 22.01 12.92 3.61
C GLU A 334 22.72 11.82 2.81
N LEU A 335 22.76 10.60 3.35
CA LEU A 335 23.35 9.45 2.66
C LEU A 335 22.60 9.13 1.36
N ALA A 336 21.26 9.06 1.43
CA ALA A 336 20.43 8.79 0.25
C ALA A 336 20.63 9.84 -0.84
N ALA A 337 20.73 11.14 -0.49
CA ALA A 337 20.97 12.21 -1.45
C ALA A 337 22.34 12.09 -2.12
N ARG A 338 23.40 11.78 -1.35
CA ARG A 338 24.74 11.57 -1.91
C ARG A 338 24.77 10.37 -2.86
N SER A 339 24.25 9.22 -2.44
CA SER A 339 24.22 8.01 -3.26
C SER A 339 23.34 8.18 -4.50
N ALA A 340 22.14 8.76 -4.37
CA ALA A 340 21.25 8.99 -5.51
C ALA A 340 21.86 9.95 -6.54
N LYS A 341 22.61 10.96 -6.09
CA LYS A 341 23.34 11.86 -7.00
C LYS A 341 24.45 11.13 -7.75
N SER A 342 25.28 10.37 -7.03
CA SER A 342 26.36 9.57 -7.63
C SER A 342 25.80 8.60 -8.68
N ASP A 343 24.79 7.82 -8.28
CA ASP A 343 24.22 6.76 -9.11
C ASP A 343 23.47 7.30 -10.31
N SER A 344 22.66 8.34 -10.15
CA SER A 344 21.96 8.96 -11.29
C SER A 344 22.93 9.54 -12.33
N ASP A 345 24.07 10.09 -11.90
CA ASP A 345 25.12 10.55 -12.81
C ASP A 345 25.87 9.38 -13.47
N LEU A 346 26.15 8.29 -12.76
CA LEU A 346 26.72 7.05 -13.31
C LEU A 346 25.82 6.45 -14.39
N PHE A 347 24.52 6.35 -14.12
CA PHE A 347 23.53 5.85 -15.07
C PHE A 347 23.42 6.75 -16.30
N ARG A 348 23.43 8.08 -16.12
CA ARG A 348 23.43 9.03 -17.23
C ARG A 348 24.67 8.87 -18.12
N ARG A 349 25.83 8.56 -17.52
CA ARG A 349 27.10 8.31 -18.21
C ARG A 349 27.25 6.89 -18.78
N ARG A 350 26.26 6.00 -18.57
CA ARG A 350 26.26 4.59 -19.00
C ARG A 350 27.51 3.83 -18.54
N THR A 351 28.01 4.13 -17.36
CA THR A 351 29.18 3.47 -16.78
C THR A 351 28.76 2.15 -16.12
N ALA A 352 29.58 1.11 -16.22
CA ALA A 352 29.31 -0.22 -15.67
C ALA A 352 29.66 -0.38 -14.17
N ALA A 353 29.78 0.73 -13.44
CA ALA A 353 30.07 0.70 -12.01
C ALA A 353 28.82 0.23 -11.22
N PRO A 354 29.00 -0.54 -10.14
CA PRO A 354 27.90 -0.87 -9.24
C PRO A 354 27.35 0.43 -8.58
N PRO A 355 26.05 0.48 -8.26
CA PRO A 355 25.47 1.62 -7.56
C PRO A 355 25.98 1.71 -6.12
N ASP A 356 26.14 2.94 -5.61
CA ASP A 356 26.57 3.24 -4.25
C ASP A 356 25.45 3.05 -3.22
N GLY A 357 24.19 3.23 -3.61
CA GLY A 357 23.04 3.07 -2.72
C GLY A 357 22.39 1.69 -2.79
N THR A 358 21.67 1.32 -1.73
CA THR A 358 20.88 0.08 -1.69
C THR A 358 19.40 0.40 -1.78
N ARG A 359 18.72 -0.18 -2.78
CA ARG A 359 17.29 0.05 -3.02
C ARG A 359 16.44 -0.79 -2.07
N ILE A 360 15.34 -0.22 -1.60
CA ILE A 360 14.31 -0.99 -0.89
C ILE A 360 13.46 -1.78 -1.90
N GLY A 361 13.20 -3.06 -1.62
CA GLY A 361 12.23 -3.85 -2.37
C GLY A 361 12.63 -4.30 -3.79
N GLU A 362 13.90 -4.12 -4.20
CA GLU A 362 14.37 -4.57 -5.52
C GLU A 362 15.41 -5.70 -5.44
N THR A 363 14.97 -6.90 -5.81
CA THR A 363 15.74 -7.78 -6.69
C THR A 363 14.81 -8.25 -7.80
N ALA A 364 15.15 -7.99 -9.07
CA ALA A 364 14.42 -8.49 -10.24
C ALA A 364 14.52 -10.03 -10.42
N ASP A 365 15.22 -10.67 -9.50
CA ASP A 365 15.45 -12.10 -9.42
C ASP A 365 15.48 -12.43 -7.92
N ASP A 366 14.44 -13.06 -7.37
CA ASP A 366 14.34 -13.48 -5.96
C ASP A 366 15.37 -14.60 -5.61
N THR A 367 16.48 -14.69 -6.36
CA THR A 367 17.51 -15.73 -6.25
C THR A 367 18.95 -15.21 -6.17
N ARG A 368 19.20 -13.88 -6.12
CA ARG A 368 20.58 -13.36 -5.98
C ARG A 368 20.79 -12.48 -4.75
N ILE A 369 21.22 -13.19 -3.71
CA ILE A 369 22.06 -12.84 -2.57
C ILE A 369 22.73 -11.46 -2.67
N PHE A 370 22.45 -10.58 -1.70
CA PHE A 370 23.37 -9.54 -1.25
C PHE A 370 23.93 -9.98 0.10
N GLU A 371 25.26 -10.04 0.19
CA GLU A 371 25.99 -10.33 1.41
C GLU A 371 25.76 -9.22 2.44
N PHE A 372 25.26 -9.60 3.61
CA PHE A 372 25.35 -8.76 4.80
C PHE A 372 26.76 -8.89 5.35
N PRO A 373 27.43 -7.82 5.82
CA PRO A 373 28.62 -7.99 6.62
C PRO A 373 28.25 -8.85 7.84
N GLU A 374 28.91 -10.00 7.97
CA GLU A 374 28.72 -10.91 9.10
C GLU A 374 29.08 -10.19 10.40
N GLU A 375 28.08 -9.77 11.18
CA GLU A 375 28.24 -9.71 12.62
C GLU A 375 27.95 -11.10 13.18
N ARG A 376 29.03 -11.70 13.70
CA ARG A 376 29.05 -13.00 14.37
C ARG A 376 28.11 -13.00 15.58
N ASP A 377 27.42 -14.12 15.71
CA ASP A 377 26.59 -14.55 16.85
C ASP A 377 25.36 -13.70 17.19
N ASN A 378 24.20 -14.14 16.69
CA ASN A 378 23.10 -14.44 17.61
C ASN A 378 22.12 -15.47 17.07
N LYS A 379 21.78 -16.41 17.94
CA LYS A 379 21.03 -17.66 17.70
C LYS A 379 19.68 -17.40 17.05
N THR A 380 19.40 -18.18 16.00
CA THR A 380 18.07 -18.43 15.44
C THR A 380 17.10 -18.81 16.57
N VAL A 381 16.13 -17.93 16.88
CA VAL A 381 15.01 -18.30 17.74
C VAL A 381 14.00 -19.05 16.87
N VAL A 382 14.18 -20.37 16.81
CA VAL A 382 13.14 -21.28 16.31
C VAL A 382 12.08 -21.38 17.40
N LEU A 383 10.90 -20.81 17.16
CA LEU A 383 9.73 -20.98 18.02
C LEU A 383 9.30 -22.46 17.97
N ARG A 384 9.55 -23.20 19.04
CA ARG A 384 8.81 -24.43 19.35
C ARG A 384 7.68 -24.05 20.31
N ALA A 385 6.46 -24.39 19.94
CA ALA A 385 5.29 -24.26 20.79
C ALA A 385 5.39 -25.19 22.03
N PRO A 386 4.75 -24.85 23.16
CA PRO A 386 4.53 -25.79 24.26
C PRO A 386 3.61 -26.95 23.87
#